data_AF-M1Z2T7-F1
#
_entry.id   AF-M1Z2T7-F1
#
_cell.length_a   1.000
_cell.length_b   1.000
_cell.length_c   1.000
_cell.angle_alpha   90.00
_cell.angle_beta   90.00
_cell.angle_gamma   90.00
#
_symmetry.space_group_name_H-M   'P 1'
#
loop_
_entity.id
_entity.type
_entity.pdbx_description
1 polymer ?
#
loop_
_entity_poly.entity_id
_entity_poly.type
_entity_poly.pdbx_seq_one_letter_code
_entity_poly.pdbx_strand_id
1 'polypeptide(L)'
;MTTQFADHNGIYLYGMTDPEDLRRYIQQKYAEAEIQYAYEHLLEGAKALAKQEKIPPIQALWKILDRAYEEKAPPLTCQKGCAHCCHTGVMITELEWEEMVNAARRKGIDLNDIIERAGKSMHKVEKTLESGVDPDKVDWYTMVINQPCPFLEEDQSCAVHENRPLDCRTMVAFREVCDSKKLEHAQRGAVIEEAVAPTVIARLQYEQTPKFKRRKFTGSQKLRLIQHWLLVWRQKQKKKEKVIADCASPNRSPHHAPRRHTDFTQDHRTAGPSRRESRGGRSGGRGRTCGRLRHRPGSLLRRLSCAPAARLRT
;
A
#
# COMPACT_ATOMS: atom_id res chain seq x y z
N MET A 1 8.98 -30.17 -3.83
CA MET A 1 9.06 -29.90 -5.28
C MET A 1 7.63 -29.80 -5.77
N THR A 2 7.05 -28.60 -5.74
CA THR A 2 5.67 -28.37 -6.17
C THR A 2 5.72 -28.23 -7.69
N THR A 3 5.19 -29.21 -8.42
CA THR A 3 5.17 -29.24 -9.88
C THR A 3 4.31 -28.08 -10.39
N GLN A 4 4.94 -26.97 -10.74
CA GLN A 4 4.26 -25.82 -11.35
C GLN A 4 4.05 -26.17 -12.83
N PHE A 5 2.83 -26.55 -13.20
CA PHE A 5 2.47 -26.71 -14.61
C PHE A 5 2.29 -25.31 -15.20
N ALA A 6 3.35 -24.80 -15.83
CA ALA A 6 3.21 -23.69 -16.73
C ALA A 6 2.43 -24.14 -17.98
N ASP A 7 1.65 -23.27 -18.60
CA ASP A 7 1.03 -23.60 -19.89
C ASP A 7 2.09 -23.75 -21.01
N HIS A 8 1.67 -24.17 -22.20
CA HIS A 8 2.59 -24.40 -23.33
C HIS A 8 3.39 -23.16 -23.74
N ASN A 9 2.88 -21.96 -23.45
CA ASN A 9 3.57 -20.69 -23.69
C ASN A 9 4.41 -20.23 -22.50
N GLY A 10 4.36 -20.96 -21.38
CA GLY A 10 5.00 -20.59 -20.12
C GLY A 10 4.44 -19.31 -19.50
N ILE A 11 3.26 -18.85 -19.89
CA ILE A 11 2.64 -17.60 -19.44
C ILE A 11 1.85 -17.79 -18.15
N TYR A 12 1.19 -18.94 -17.98
CA TYR A 12 0.29 -19.15 -16.84
C TYR A 12 0.78 -20.19 -15.87
N LEU A 13 0.65 -19.88 -14.58
CA LEU A 13 1.02 -20.77 -13.49
C LEU A 13 -0.24 -21.31 -12.82
N TYR A 14 -0.46 -22.62 -12.92
CA TYR A 14 -1.61 -23.27 -12.31
C TYR A 14 -1.45 -23.42 -10.79
N GLY A 15 -2.45 -22.98 -10.03
CA GLY A 15 -2.52 -23.21 -8.57
C GLY A 15 -1.42 -22.53 -7.76
N MET A 16 -0.73 -21.52 -8.32
CA MET A 16 0.33 -20.81 -7.62
C MET A 16 -0.24 -19.70 -6.73
N THR A 17 -0.30 -19.98 -5.44
CA THR A 17 -0.71 -19.01 -4.42
C THR A 17 0.45 -18.46 -3.59
N ASP A 18 1.60 -19.14 -3.58
CA ASP A 18 2.79 -18.73 -2.83
C ASP A 18 3.60 -17.63 -3.57
N PRO A 19 3.79 -16.44 -2.96
CA PRO A 19 4.53 -15.34 -3.61
C PRO A 19 6.03 -15.59 -3.82
N GLU A 20 6.68 -16.40 -2.98
CA GLU A 20 8.12 -16.67 -3.09
C GLU A 20 8.42 -17.69 -4.19
N ASP A 21 7.53 -18.66 -4.38
CA ASP A 21 7.57 -19.55 -5.53
C ASP A 21 7.35 -18.79 -6.85
N LEU A 22 6.44 -17.79 -6.87
CA LEU A 22 6.27 -16.88 -8.01
C LEU A 22 7.54 -16.07 -8.28
N ARG A 23 8.16 -15.51 -7.23
CA ARG A 23 9.43 -14.76 -7.36
C ARG A 23 10.50 -15.63 -7.98
N ARG A 24 10.68 -16.86 -7.49
CA ARG A 24 11.68 -17.80 -7.99
C ARG A 24 11.42 -18.14 -9.45
N TYR A 25 10.17 -18.38 -9.83
CA TYR A 25 9.77 -18.64 -11.21
C TYR A 25 10.14 -17.48 -12.14
N ILE A 26 9.77 -16.24 -11.77
CA ILE A 26 10.09 -15.04 -12.55
C ILE A 26 11.61 -14.88 -12.74
N GLN A 27 12.40 -15.10 -11.70
CA GLN A 27 13.87 -15.01 -11.75
C GLN A 27 14.52 -16.11 -12.61
N GLN A 28 13.86 -17.26 -12.75
CA GLN A 28 14.31 -18.32 -13.66
C GLN A 28 13.93 -18.03 -15.11
N LYS A 29 12.82 -17.30 -15.32
CA LYS A 29 12.25 -17.05 -16.65
C LYS A 29 12.87 -15.85 -17.38
N TYR A 30 13.26 -14.80 -16.66
CA TYR A 30 13.73 -13.54 -17.25
C TYR A 30 15.14 -13.18 -16.77
N ALA A 31 15.99 -12.72 -17.68
CA ALA A 31 17.29 -12.19 -17.34
C ALA A 31 17.18 -10.84 -16.60
N GLU A 32 18.17 -10.52 -15.76
CA GLU A 32 18.17 -9.27 -14.98
C GLU A 32 18.09 -8.02 -15.88
N ALA A 33 18.76 -8.04 -17.04
CA ALA A 33 18.68 -6.96 -18.02
C ALA A 33 17.27 -6.77 -18.60
N GLU A 34 16.54 -7.85 -18.83
CA GLU A 34 15.15 -7.79 -19.32
C GLU A 34 14.22 -7.22 -18.25
N ILE A 35 14.40 -7.64 -17.00
CA ILE A 35 13.64 -7.14 -15.84
C ILE A 35 13.89 -5.63 -15.68
N GLN A 36 15.15 -5.20 -15.74
CA GLN A 36 15.51 -3.80 -15.61
C GLN A 36 14.93 -2.95 -16.75
N TYR A 37 15.05 -3.42 -17.99
CA TYR A 37 14.47 -2.75 -19.16
C TYR A 37 12.95 -2.61 -19.04
N ALA A 38 12.26 -3.71 -18.69
CA ALA A 38 10.81 -3.69 -18.49
C ALA A 38 10.41 -2.67 -17.41
N TYR A 39 11.08 -2.69 -16.26
CA TYR A 39 10.83 -1.74 -15.17
C TYR A 39 10.96 -0.28 -15.64
N GLU A 40 12.05 0.07 -16.32
CA GLU A 40 12.29 1.44 -16.81
C GLU A 40 11.24 1.85 -17.85
N HIS A 41 10.94 0.95 -18.79
CA HIS A 41 9.97 1.20 -19.84
C HIS A 41 8.54 1.40 -19.28
N LEU A 42 8.11 0.55 -18.34
CA LEU A 42 6.80 0.68 -17.68
C LEU A 42 6.71 1.94 -16.84
N LEU A 43 7.76 2.28 -16.08
CA LEU A 43 7.75 3.47 -15.22
C LEU A 43 7.64 4.76 -16.05
N GLU A 44 8.51 4.91 -17.05
CA GLU A 44 8.54 6.11 -17.88
C GLU A 44 7.32 6.16 -18.82
N GLY A 45 6.88 5.01 -19.35
CA GLY A 45 5.64 4.89 -20.11
C GLY A 45 4.42 5.31 -19.30
N ALA A 46 4.28 4.83 -18.05
CA ALA A 46 3.18 5.21 -17.17
C ALA A 46 3.18 6.71 -16.87
N LYS A 47 4.35 7.31 -16.61
CA LYS A 47 4.48 8.77 -16.40
C LYS A 47 4.11 9.57 -17.64
N ALA A 48 4.60 9.16 -18.81
CA ALA A 48 4.33 9.85 -20.07
C ALA A 48 2.83 9.80 -20.41
N LEU A 49 2.22 8.61 -20.32
CA LEU A 49 0.81 8.41 -20.57
C LEU A 49 -0.07 9.17 -19.55
N ALA A 50 0.31 9.17 -18.27
CA ALA A 50 -0.38 9.93 -17.24
C ALA A 50 -0.40 11.43 -17.53
N LYS A 51 0.73 11.98 -17.98
CA LYS A 51 0.84 13.39 -18.38
C LYS A 51 -0.02 13.69 -19.62
N GLN A 52 0.02 12.80 -20.62
CA GLN A 52 -0.72 12.95 -21.87
C GLN A 52 -2.23 12.94 -21.62
N GLU A 53 -2.74 11.96 -20.89
CA GLU A 53 -4.17 11.77 -20.65
C GLU A 53 -4.70 12.52 -19.41
N LYS A 54 -3.80 13.17 -18.64
CA LYS A 54 -4.13 13.87 -17.40
C LYS A 54 -4.81 12.97 -16.36
N ILE A 55 -4.32 11.73 -16.25
CA ILE A 55 -4.77 10.73 -15.28
C ILE A 55 -3.69 10.45 -14.23
N PRO A 56 -4.03 9.87 -13.06
CA PRO A 56 -3.04 9.43 -12.09
C PRO A 56 -2.05 8.41 -12.70
N PRO A 57 -0.75 8.47 -12.34
CA PRO A 57 0.27 7.56 -12.86
C PRO A 57 -0.05 6.07 -12.72
N ILE A 58 -0.72 5.68 -11.63
CA ILE A 58 -1.11 4.28 -11.43
C ILE A 58 -2.22 3.83 -12.39
N GLN A 59 -3.13 4.73 -12.79
CA GLN A 59 -4.13 4.42 -13.81
C GLN A 59 -3.49 4.23 -15.18
N ALA A 60 -2.50 5.07 -15.50
CA ALA A 60 -1.72 4.92 -16.72
C ALA A 60 -0.94 3.60 -16.73
N LEU A 61 -0.32 3.22 -15.60
CA LEU A 61 0.32 1.91 -15.45
C LEU A 61 -0.67 0.77 -15.72
N TRP A 62 -1.86 0.81 -15.12
CA TRP A 62 -2.88 -0.21 -15.34
C TRP A 62 -3.31 -0.32 -16.81
N LYS A 63 -3.46 0.80 -17.52
CA LYS A 63 -3.75 0.78 -18.97
C LYS A 63 -2.63 0.12 -19.78
N ILE A 64 -1.37 0.36 -19.41
CA ILE A 64 -0.22 -0.29 -20.07
C ILE A 64 -0.22 -1.79 -19.77
N LEU A 65 -0.49 -2.19 -18.51
CA LEU A 65 -0.60 -3.60 -18.12
C LEU A 65 -1.73 -4.31 -18.87
N ASP A 66 -2.89 -3.68 -19.00
CA ASP A 66 -4.03 -4.25 -19.74
C ASP A 66 -3.64 -4.49 -21.22
N ARG A 67 -3.00 -3.51 -21.87
CA ARG A 67 -2.51 -3.67 -23.27
C ARG A 67 -1.48 -4.79 -23.39
N ALA A 68 -0.51 -4.85 -22.47
CA ALA A 68 0.50 -5.90 -22.49
C ALA A 68 -0.13 -7.29 -22.31
N TYR A 69 -1.17 -7.39 -21.49
CA TYR A 69 -1.95 -8.61 -21.36
C TYR A 69 -2.71 -8.97 -22.64
N GLU A 70 -3.43 -8.03 -23.23
CA GLU A 70 -4.17 -8.23 -24.48
C GLU A 70 -3.26 -8.68 -25.63
N GLU A 71 -2.03 -8.16 -25.69
CA GLU A 71 -1.05 -8.47 -26.73
C GLU A 71 -0.34 -9.82 -26.51
N LYS A 72 0.00 -10.15 -25.27
CA LYS A 72 0.91 -11.27 -24.96
C LYS A 72 0.21 -12.50 -24.41
N ALA A 73 -0.97 -12.32 -23.81
CA ALA A 73 -1.66 -13.39 -23.11
C ALA A 73 -2.72 -14.03 -24.02
N PRO A 74 -2.88 -15.36 -23.99
CA PRO A 74 -3.98 -16.04 -24.66
C PRO A 74 -5.35 -15.41 -24.40
N PRO A 75 -6.32 -15.55 -25.33
CA PRO A 75 -7.65 -14.96 -25.19
C PRO A 75 -8.27 -15.30 -23.83
N LEU A 76 -8.56 -14.25 -23.06
CA LEU A 76 -9.26 -14.37 -21.80
C LEU A 76 -10.70 -14.85 -22.07
N THR A 77 -11.18 -15.80 -21.28
CA THR A 77 -12.61 -16.16 -21.24
C THR A 77 -13.39 -15.28 -20.26
N CYS A 78 -12.67 -14.51 -19.45
CA CYS A 78 -13.26 -13.54 -18.55
C CYS A 78 -14.04 -12.48 -19.35
N GLN A 79 -15.32 -12.37 -19.04
CA GLN A 79 -16.22 -11.36 -19.58
C GLN A 79 -16.95 -10.66 -18.43
N LYS A 80 -17.64 -9.56 -18.72
CA LYS A 80 -18.49 -8.91 -17.72
C LYS A 80 -19.48 -9.94 -17.15
N GLY A 81 -19.53 -10.06 -15.82
CA GLY A 81 -20.32 -11.08 -15.11
C GLY A 81 -19.52 -12.33 -14.71
N CYS A 82 -18.24 -12.45 -15.12
CA CYS A 82 -17.34 -13.46 -14.57
C CYS A 82 -16.78 -12.99 -13.21
N ALA A 83 -17.21 -13.62 -12.12
CA ALA A 83 -16.76 -13.29 -10.77
C ALA A 83 -15.73 -14.29 -10.20
N HIS A 84 -15.16 -15.18 -11.01
CA HIS A 84 -14.30 -16.26 -10.53
C HIS A 84 -13.16 -15.77 -9.62
N CYS A 85 -12.37 -14.77 -10.05
CA CYS A 85 -11.30 -14.19 -9.23
C CYS A 85 -11.81 -13.25 -8.12
N CYS A 86 -13.08 -12.83 -8.16
CA CYS A 86 -13.66 -11.96 -7.14
C CYS A 86 -13.97 -12.68 -5.82
N HIS A 87 -13.66 -13.98 -5.71
CA HIS A 87 -13.80 -14.76 -4.49
C HIS A 87 -12.46 -15.13 -3.83
N THR A 88 -11.34 -14.54 -4.28
CA THR A 88 -10.02 -14.70 -3.64
C THR A 88 -9.74 -13.55 -2.68
N GLY A 89 -8.77 -13.75 -1.77
CA GLY A 89 -8.15 -12.63 -1.09
C GLY A 89 -7.42 -11.74 -2.09
N VAL A 90 -7.60 -10.42 -1.95
CA VAL A 90 -6.95 -9.42 -2.80
C VAL A 90 -6.09 -8.52 -1.92
N MET A 91 -4.78 -8.58 -2.11
CA MET A 91 -3.81 -7.79 -1.36
C MET A 91 -3.31 -6.62 -2.19
N ILE A 92 -3.45 -5.41 -1.66
CA ILE A 92 -3.16 -4.19 -2.40
C ILE A 92 -2.31 -3.21 -1.59
N THR A 93 -1.60 -2.35 -2.31
CA THR A 93 -0.82 -1.24 -1.75
C THR A 93 -1.74 -0.08 -1.32
N GLU A 94 -1.19 0.86 -0.53
CA GLU A 94 -1.91 2.08 -0.16
C GLU A 94 -2.28 2.92 -1.40
N LEU A 95 -1.37 3.02 -2.37
CA LEU A 95 -1.59 3.79 -3.59
C LEU A 95 -2.74 3.22 -4.44
N GLU A 96 -2.81 1.89 -4.56
CA GLU A 96 -3.92 1.21 -5.26
C GLU A 96 -5.24 1.41 -4.53
N TRP A 97 -5.24 1.26 -3.21
CA TRP A 97 -6.42 1.47 -2.37
C TRP A 97 -6.98 2.89 -2.53
N GLU A 98 -6.12 3.91 -2.47
CA GLU A 98 -6.55 5.31 -2.64
C GLU A 98 -7.22 5.54 -3.99
N GLU A 99 -6.67 4.97 -5.07
CA GLU A 99 -7.29 5.09 -6.39
C GLU A 99 -8.58 4.28 -6.56
N MET A 100 -8.69 3.10 -5.95
CA MET A 100 -9.96 2.36 -5.92
C MET A 100 -11.05 3.16 -5.21
N VAL A 101 -10.73 3.78 -4.08
CA VAL A 101 -11.66 4.65 -3.33
C VAL A 101 -12.04 5.89 -4.14
N ASN A 102 -11.08 6.53 -4.81
CA ASN A 102 -11.35 7.67 -5.68
C ASN A 102 -12.23 7.29 -6.88
N ALA A 103 -12.02 6.10 -7.46
CA ALA A 103 -12.86 5.56 -8.52
C ALA A 103 -14.30 5.30 -8.03
N ALA A 104 -14.45 4.65 -6.87
CA ALA A 104 -15.76 4.41 -6.26
C ALA A 104 -16.53 5.73 -6.04
N ARG A 105 -15.87 6.73 -5.46
CA ARG A 105 -16.44 8.07 -5.26
C ARG A 105 -16.85 8.76 -6.55
N ARG A 106 -16.04 8.69 -7.61
CA ARG A 106 -16.38 9.26 -8.93
C ARG A 106 -17.62 8.60 -9.53
N LYS A 107 -17.86 7.33 -9.22
CA LYS A 107 -19.06 6.58 -9.64
C LYS A 107 -20.26 6.76 -8.69
N GLY A 108 -20.14 7.57 -7.65
CA GLY A 108 -21.21 7.79 -6.66
C GLY A 108 -21.44 6.62 -5.71
N ILE A 109 -20.48 5.69 -5.58
CA ILE A 109 -20.58 4.53 -4.69
C ILE A 109 -20.22 4.96 -3.27
N ASP A 110 -21.11 4.71 -2.31
CA ASP A 110 -20.81 4.90 -0.89
C ASP A 110 -19.93 3.74 -0.37
N LEU A 111 -18.81 4.09 0.27
CA LEU A 111 -17.95 3.10 0.91
C LEU A 111 -18.58 2.48 2.15
N ASN A 112 -19.59 3.11 2.77
CA ASN A 112 -20.31 2.48 3.87
C ASN A 112 -21.07 1.23 3.39
N ASP A 113 -21.66 1.28 2.20
CA ASP A 113 -22.32 0.11 1.58
C ASP A 113 -21.30 -1.00 1.29
N ILE A 114 -20.10 -0.63 0.83
CA ILE A 114 -18.97 -1.56 0.63
C ILE A 114 -18.56 -2.21 1.97
N ILE A 115 -18.52 -1.44 3.06
CA ILE A 115 -18.20 -1.94 4.41
C ILE A 115 -19.27 -2.89 4.91
N GLU A 116 -20.54 -2.58 4.69
CA GLU A 116 -21.65 -3.44 5.08
C GLU A 116 -21.57 -4.79 4.36
N ARG A 117 -21.41 -4.77 3.02
CA ARG A 117 -21.17 -5.98 2.21
C ARG A 117 -19.97 -6.78 2.72
N ALA A 118 -18.89 -6.10 3.11
CA ALA A 118 -17.68 -6.73 3.60
C ALA A 118 -17.76 -7.23 5.05
N GLY A 119 -18.83 -6.94 5.80
CA GLY A 119 -18.89 -7.06 7.25
C GLY A 119 -18.36 -8.39 7.83
N LYS A 120 -18.76 -9.53 7.24
CA LYS A 120 -18.28 -10.86 7.67
C LYS A 120 -16.77 -11.02 7.48
N SER A 121 -16.27 -10.67 6.29
CA SER A 121 -14.84 -10.78 5.95
C SER A 121 -13.98 -9.78 6.72
N MET A 122 -14.49 -8.56 6.94
CA MET A 122 -13.84 -7.55 7.77
C MET A 122 -13.74 -7.98 9.23
N HIS A 123 -14.81 -8.57 9.79
CA HIS A 123 -14.80 -9.08 11.16
C HIS A 123 -13.76 -10.18 11.36
N LYS A 124 -13.60 -11.07 10.37
CA LYS A 124 -12.56 -12.11 10.41
C LYS A 124 -11.16 -11.49 10.46
N VAL A 125 -10.89 -10.52 9.60
CA VAL A 125 -9.61 -9.79 9.57
C VAL A 125 -9.38 -9.02 10.87
N GLU A 126 -10.39 -8.33 11.39
CA GLU A 126 -10.33 -7.55 12.64
C GLU A 126 -9.96 -8.47 13.82
N LYS A 127 -10.66 -9.59 13.99
CA LYS A 127 -10.35 -10.59 15.03
C LYS A 127 -8.93 -11.15 14.94
N THR A 128 -8.45 -11.43 13.72
CA THR A 128 -7.07 -11.92 13.55
C THR A 128 -6.05 -10.86 13.93
N LEU A 129 -6.26 -9.60 13.55
CA LEU A 129 -5.37 -8.51 13.95
C LEU A 129 -5.37 -8.29 15.48
N GLU A 130 -6.52 -8.47 16.13
CA GLU A 130 -6.66 -8.36 17.59
C GLU A 130 -6.02 -9.52 18.35
N SER A 131 -5.83 -10.69 17.73
CA SER A 131 -5.22 -11.85 18.39
C SER A 131 -3.72 -11.70 18.63
N GLY A 132 -3.11 -10.62 18.16
CA GLY A 132 -1.67 -10.35 18.31
C GLY A 132 -0.76 -11.20 17.44
N VAL A 133 -1.32 -11.94 16.47
CA VAL A 133 -0.51 -12.66 15.47
C VAL A 133 0.27 -11.66 14.63
N ASP A 134 1.48 -12.03 14.23
CA ASP A 134 2.27 -11.26 13.28
C ASP A 134 1.52 -11.23 11.93
N PRO A 135 1.04 -10.06 11.46
CA PRO A 135 0.30 -9.95 10.21
C PRO A 135 1.07 -10.45 8.99
N ASP A 136 2.40 -10.40 9.02
CA ASP A 136 3.24 -10.82 7.90
C ASP A 136 3.35 -12.36 7.79
N LYS A 137 2.88 -13.10 8.82
CA LYS A 137 2.84 -14.57 8.85
C LYS A 137 1.46 -15.16 8.57
N VAL A 138 0.46 -14.31 8.39
CA VAL A 138 -0.91 -14.74 8.13
C VAL A 138 -1.08 -14.99 6.63
N ASP A 139 -1.58 -16.17 6.28
CA ASP A 139 -2.06 -16.43 4.92
C ASP A 139 -3.41 -15.72 4.71
N TRP A 140 -3.31 -14.45 4.32
CA TRP A 140 -4.45 -13.59 4.05
C TRP A 140 -5.26 -14.04 2.83
N TYR A 141 -4.64 -14.71 1.86
CA TYR A 141 -5.33 -15.20 0.66
C TYR A 141 -6.34 -16.29 1.03
N THR A 142 -5.89 -17.27 1.81
CA THR A 142 -6.75 -18.36 2.29
C THR A 142 -7.77 -17.88 3.33
N MET A 143 -7.46 -16.80 4.07
CA MET A 143 -8.36 -16.29 5.10
C MET A 143 -9.74 -15.87 4.55
N VAL A 144 -9.78 -15.17 3.42
CA VAL A 144 -11.03 -14.64 2.86
C VAL A 144 -11.44 -15.36 1.58
N ILE A 145 -10.86 -16.52 1.31
CA ILE A 145 -11.23 -17.36 0.17
C ILE A 145 -12.71 -17.73 0.20
N ASN A 146 -13.34 -17.81 -0.97
CA ASN A 146 -14.78 -18.04 -1.17
C ASN A 146 -15.70 -16.93 -0.59
N GLN A 147 -15.15 -15.82 -0.06
CA GLN A 147 -15.95 -14.65 0.27
C GLN A 147 -15.95 -13.69 -0.93
N PRO A 148 -17.11 -13.13 -1.31
CA PRO A 148 -17.15 -12.16 -2.39
C PRO A 148 -16.32 -10.92 -2.04
N CYS A 149 -15.63 -10.39 -3.04
CA CYS A 149 -14.94 -9.11 -2.96
C CYS A 149 -15.96 -8.03 -2.54
N PRO A 150 -15.58 -7.09 -1.65
CA PRO A 150 -16.47 -5.99 -1.26
C PRO A 150 -16.97 -5.12 -2.43
N PHE A 151 -16.25 -5.08 -3.55
CA PHE A 151 -16.60 -4.34 -4.76
C PHE A 151 -17.33 -5.18 -5.81
N LEU A 152 -17.70 -6.43 -5.49
CA LEU A 152 -18.51 -7.27 -6.37
C LEU A 152 -19.98 -6.88 -6.24
N GLU A 153 -20.58 -6.53 -7.36
CA GLU A 153 -22.00 -6.19 -7.47
C GLU A 153 -22.87 -7.45 -7.63
N GLU A 154 -24.18 -7.31 -7.46
CA GLU A 154 -25.13 -8.42 -7.54
C GLU A 154 -25.12 -9.11 -8.91
N ASP A 155 -24.94 -8.33 -9.98
CA ASP A 155 -24.82 -8.80 -11.37
C ASP A 155 -23.47 -9.46 -11.69
N GLN A 156 -22.67 -9.77 -10.67
CA GLN A 156 -21.32 -10.36 -10.78
C GLN A 156 -20.31 -9.46 -11.50
N SER A 157 -20.60 -8.16 -11.66
CA SER A 157 -19.65 -7.18 -12.18
C SER A 157 -18.86 -6.50 -11.07
N CYS A 158 -17.66 -6.01 -11.41
CA CYS A 158 -16.83 -5.26 -10.47
C CYS A 158 -17.15 -3.77 -10.56
N ALA A 159 -17.51 -3.16 -9.43
CA ALA A 159 -17.89 -1.75 -9.34
C ALA A 159 -16.77 -0.79 -9.80
N VAL A 160 -15.51 -1.22 -9.65
CA VAL A 160 -14.31 -0.44 -9.97
C VAL A 160 -13.40 -1.17 -10.96
N HIS A 161 -13.98 -1.90 -11.93
CA HIS A 161 -13.23 -2.76 -12.85
C HIS A 161 -12.03 -2.07 -13.53
N GLU A 162 -12.18 -0.84 -14.03
CA GLU A 162 -11.07 -0.12 -14.69
C GLU A 162 -9.94 0.22 -13.71
N ASN A 163 -10.25 0.34 -12.42
CA ASN A 163 -9.34 0.65 -11.33
C ASN A 163 -9.00 -0.59 -10.48
N ARG A 164 -9.19 -1.80 -11.03
CA ARG A 164 -8.81 -3.05 -10.35
C ARG A 164 -7.29 -3.05 -10.05
N PRO A 165 -6.89 -3.49 -8.86
CA PRO A 165 -5.49 -3.50 -8.42
C PRO A 165 -4.68 -4.54 -9.20
N LEU A 166 -3.35 -4.49 -9.04
CA LEU A 166 -2.42 -5.42 -9.71
C LEU A 166 -2.76 -6.88 -9.41
N ASP A 167 -3.07 -7.22 -8.16
CA ASP A 167 -3.41 -8.59 -7.75
C ASP A 167 -4.68 -9.12 -8.45
N CYS A 168 -5.62 -8.24 -8.84
CA CYS A 168 -6.77 -8.62 -9.65
C CYS A 168 -6.47 -8.71 -11.16
N ARG A 169 -5.37 -8.10 -11.63
CA ARG A 169 -4.95 -8.17 -13.03
C ARG A 169 -4.14 -9.43 -13.28
N THR A 170 -3.34 -9.82 -12.31
CA THR A 170 -2.54 -11.05 -12.33
C THR A 170 -3.41 -12.30 -12.18
N MET A 171 -4.51 -12.20 -11.44
CA MET A 171 -5.47 -13.29 -11.23
C MET A 171 -6.56 -13.25 -12.31
N VAL A 172 -6.41 -14.12 -13.30
CA VAL A 172 -7.24 -14.16 -14.51
C VAL A 172 -7.94 -15.51 -14.64
N ALA A 173 -9.20 -15.47 -15.09
CA ALA A 173 -9.96 -16.65 -15.45
C ALA A 173 -9.65 -17.03 -16.90
N PHE A 174 -9.18 -18.26 -17.10
CA PHE A 174 -8.95 -18.86 -18.41
C PHE A 174 -9.85 -20.05 -18.63
N ARG A 175 -10.21 -20.32 -19.89
CA ARG A 175 -11.07 -21.46 -20.27
C ARG A 175 -12.47 -21.29 -19.65
N GLU A 176 -13.32 -22.32 -19.70
CA GLU A 176 -14.70 -22.27 -19.20
C GLU A 176 -14.80 -22.23 -17.65
N VAL A 177 -13.79 -21.68 -16.95
CA VAL A 177 -13.75 -21.61 -15.47
C VAL A 177 -14.61 -20.50 -14.89
N CYS A 178 -15.12 -19.57 -15.72
CA CYS A 178 -16.09 -18.57 -15.24
C CYS A 178 -17.35 -19.22 -14.63
N ASP A 179 -17.69 -20.44 -15.05
CA ASP A 179 -18.80 -21.22 -14.49
C ASP A 179 -18.40 -22.03 -13.25
N SER A 180 -17.10 -22.14 -12.96
CA SER A 180 -16.58 -22.89 -11.82
C SER A 180 -16.54 -22.01 -10.57
N LYS A 181 -17.07 -22.55 -9.47
CA LYS A 181 -16.92 -21.96 -8.12
C LYS A 181 -15.63 -22.42 -7.42
N LYS A 182 -14.82 -23.26 -8.07
CA LYS A 182 -13.60 -23.83 -7.48
C LYS A 182 -12.38 -23.00 -7.82
N LEU A 183 -11.90 -22.23 -6.84
CA LEU A 183 -10.74 -21.33 -6.95
C LEU A 183 -9.39 -22.03 -7.16
N GLU A 184 -9.35 -23.37 -7.09
CA GLU A 184 -8.18 -24.19 -7.43
C GLU A 184 -7.71 -24.01 -8.89
N HIS A 185 -8.51 -23.35 -9.73
CA HIS A 185 -8.21 -23.04 -11.13
C HIS A 185 -7.81 -21.59 -11.39
N ALA A 186 -7.72 -20.73 -10.38
CA ALA A 186 -7.27 -19.36 -10.58
C ALA A 186 -5.80 -19.38 -11.05
N GLN A 187 -5.54 -18.85 -12.24
CA GLN A 187 -4.21 -18.82 -12.83
C GLN A 187 -3.60 -17.45 -12.64
N ARG A 188 -2.28 -17.43 -12.39
CA ARG A 188 -1.49 -16.20 -12.44
C ARG A 188 -0.89 -16.04 -13.81
N GLY A 189 -1.09 -14.87 -14.43
CA GLY A 189 -0.25 -14.44 -15.54
C GLY A 189 1.16 -14.15 -15.03
N ALA A 190 2.14 -14.54 -15.83
CA ALA A 190 3.54 -14.27 -15.58
C ALA A 190 4.17 -13.65 -16.83
N VAL A 191 3.61 -12.53 -17.31
CA VAL A 191 4.32 -11.65 -18.26
C VAL A 191 5.30 -10.74 -17.51
N ILE A 192 6.37 -10.33 -18.18
CA ILE A 192 7.45 -9.55 -17.54
C ILE A 192 6.93 -8.21 -16.98
N GLU A 193 5.93 -7.61 -17.61
CA GLU A 193 5.31 -6.37 -17.15
C GLU A 193 4.70 -6.51 -15.76
N GLU A 194 4.02 -7.63 -15.49
CA GLU A 194 3.41 -7.90 -14.19
C GLU A 194 4.47 -8.16 -13.12
N ALA A 195 5.54 -8.86 -13.50
CA ALA A 195 6.64 -9.17 -12.59
C ALA A 195 7.29 -7.91 -12.01
N VAL A 196 7.41 -6.86 -12.83
CA VAL A 196 8.03 -5.59 -12.41
C VAL A 196 7.03 -4.56 -11.89
N ALA A 197 5.73 -4.75 -12.13
CA ALA A 197 4.68 -3.82 -11.73
C ALA A 197 4.67 -3.45 -10.24
N PRO A 198 4.92 -4.37 -9.27
CA PRO A 198 4.99 -4.00 -7.85
C PRO A 198 6.09 -2.96 -7.57
N THR A 199 7.24 -3.09 -8.24
CA THR A 199 8.37 -2.17 -8.12
C THR A 199 8.03 -0.81 -8.76
N VAL A 200 7.33 -0.81 -9.89
CA VAL A 200 6.84 0.43 -10.52
C VAL A 200 5.85 1.14 -9.59
N ILE A 201 4.87 0.43 -9.03
CA ILE A 201 3.90 1.00 -8.06
C ILE A 201 4.64 1.59 -6.85
N ALA A 202 5.62 0.85 -6.29
CA ALA A 202 6.42 1.33 -5.18
C ALA A 202 7.15 2.63 -5.54
N ARG A 203 7.72 2.72 -6.75
CA ARG A 203 8.40 3.92 -7.23
C ARG A 203 7.45 5.09 -7.41
N LEU A 204 6.28 4.87 -8.00
CA LEU A 204 5.24 5.90 -8.14
C LEU A 204 4.80 6.45 -6.78
N GLN A 205 4.57 5.56 -5.80
CA GLN A 205 4.21 5.97 -4.43
C GLN A 205 5.34 6.75 -3.74
N TYR A 206 6.60 6.34 -3.93
CA TYR A 206 7.75 7.07 -3.41
C TYR A 206 7.82 8.49 -3.96
N GLU A 207 7.59 8.67 -5.27
CA GLU A 207 7.62 9.98 -5.93
C GLU A 207 6.47 10.89 -5.46
N GLN A 208 5.26 10.33 -5.27
CA GLN A 208 4.11 11.04 -4.70
C GLN A 208 4.28 11.39 -3.22
N THR A 209 5.07 10.61 -2.48
CA THR A 209 5.33 10.85 -1.06
C THR A 209 6.13 12.15 -0.86
N PRO A 210 5.67 13.08 0.00
CA PRO A 210 6.42 14.32 0.29
C PRO A 210 7.85 14.05 0.77
N LYS A 211 8.82 14.83 0.31
CA LYS A 211 10.26 14.62 0.57
C LYS A 211 10.58 14.36 2.06
N PHE A 212 9.96 15.09 2.98
CA PHE A 212 10.18 14.93 4.42
C PHE A 212 9.66 13.61 5.02
N LYS A 213 8.74 12.91 4.33
CA LYS A 213 8.22 11.59 4.70
C LYS A 213 8.98 10.43 4.05
N ARG A 214 9.72 10.68 2.95
CA ARG A 214 10.43 9.64 2.18
C ARG A 214 11.45 8.86 3.00
N ARG A 215 12.03 9.44 4.05
CA ARG A 215 12.93 8.73 4.99
C ARG A 215 12.30 7.53 5.71
N LYS A 216 10.96 7.45 5.74
CA LYS A 216 10.22 6.32 6.34
C LYS A 216 9.83 5.25 5.32
N PHE A 217 10.18 5.45 4.05
CA PHE A 217 9.88 4.53 2.98
C PHE A 217 10.89 3.38 3.01
N THR A 218 10.42 2.15 3.18
CA THR A 218 11.25 0.96 3.38
C THR A 218 11.63 0.25 2.09
N GLY A 219 11.33 0.83 0.92
CA GLY A 219 11.56 0.19 -0.38
C GLY A 219 10.49 -0.83 -0.76
N SER A 220 9.95 -1.56 0.21
CA SER A 220 8.81 -2.45 0.07
C SER A 220 7.49 -1.77 0.42
N GLN A 221 6.45 -2.01 -0.39
CA GLN A 221 5.10 -1.59 -0.07
C GLN A 221 4.45 -2.55 0.92
N LYS A 222 3.75 -1.99 1.91
CA LYS A 222 2.90 -2.81 2.78
C LYS A 222 1.64 -3.17 2.03
N LEU A 223 1.54 -4.43 1.64
CA LEU A 223 0.33 -5.01 1.09
C LEU A 223 -0.64 -5.32 2.24
N ARG A 224 -1.92 -5.02 2.03
CA ARG A 224 -2.99 -5.43 2.94
C ARG A 224 -4.19 -5.91 2.15
N LEU A 225 -4.98 -6.80 2.74
CA LEU A 225 -6.29 -7.13 2.20
C LEU A 225 -7.17 -5.89 2.05
N ILE A 226 -8.03 -5.88 1.03
CA ILE A 226 -9.09 -4.86 0.87
C ILE A 226 -9.87 -4.66 2.18
N GLN A 227 -10.22 -5.76 2.85
CA GLN A 227 -10.93 -5.76 4.14
C GLN A 227 -10.15 -5.03 5.24
N HIS A 228 -8.83 -5.18 5.28
CA HIS A 228 -7.98 -4.46 6.21
C HIS A 228 -7.96 -2.96 5.87
N TRP A 229 -7.88 -2.59 4.59
CA TRP A 229 -7.98 -1.20 4.17
C TRP A 229 -9.32 -0.56 4.53
N LEU A 230 -10.42 -1.29 4.40
CA LEU A 230 -11.75 -0.88 4.86
C LEU A 230 -11.78 -0.62 6.38
N LEU A 231 -11.14 -1.48 7.19
CA LEU A 231 -11.00 -1.25 8.63
C LEU A 231 -10.23 0.04 8.94
N VAL A 232 -9.08 0.25 8.28
CA VAL A 232 -8.27 1.47 8.44
C VAL A 232 -9.06 2.71 8.04
N TRP A 233 -9.81 2.64 6.94
CA TRP A 233 -10.67 3.72 6.48
C TRP A 233 -11.77 4.03 7.51
N ARG A 234 -12.49 3.00 8.00
CA ARG A 234 -13.55 3.13 9.02
C ARG A 234 -13.04 3.79 10.29
N GLN A 235 -11.87 3.39 10.76
CA GLN A 235 -11.21 3.98 11.93
C GLN A 235 -10.81 5.45 11.70
N LYS A 236 -10.32 5.79 10.51
CA LYS A 236 -10.00 7.18 10.12
C LYS A 236 -11.27 8.06 10.13
N GLN A 237 -12.41 7.57 9.64
CA GLN A 237 -13.67 8.33 9.66
C GLN A 237 -14.16 8.57 11.09
N LYS A 238 -14.23 7.53 11.93
CA LYS A 238 -14.61 7.67 13.35
C LYS A 238 -13.74 8.68 14.10
N LYS A 239 -12.43 8.70 13.83
CA LYS A 239 -11.52 9.69 14.41
C LYS A 239 -11.81 11.10 13.92
N LYS A 240 -12.13 11.27 12.63
CA LYS A 240 -12.48 12.57 12.04
C LYS A 240 -13.78 13.11 12.63
N GLU A 241 -14.81 12.26 12.76
CA GLU A 241 -16.09 12.60 13.40
C GLU A 241 -15.88 13.02 14.85
N LYS A 242 -15.07 12.27 15.62
CA LYS A 242 -14.72 12.63 17.00
C LYS A 242 -14.05 14.00 17.09
N VAL A 243 -13.09 14.28 16.21
CA VAL A 243 -12.41 15.59 16.16
C VAL A 243 -13.40 16.72 15.83
N ILE A 244 -14.31 16.49 14.88
CA ILE A 244 -15.35 17.48 14.53
C ILE A 244 -16.28 17.73 15.72
N ALA A 245 -16.73 16.66 16.40
CA ALA A 245 -17.58 16.76 17.59
C ALA A 245 -16.87 17.48 18.74
N ASP A 246 -15.58 17.17 18.98
CA ASP A 246 -14.76 17.83 20.00
C ASP A 246 -14.55 19.33 19.70
N CYS A 247 -14.46 19.73 18.42
CA CYS A 247 -14.35 21.12 17.99
C CYS A 247 -15.70 21.88 17.99
N ALA A 248 -16.82 21.17 17.81
CA ALA A 248 -18.16 21.75 17.79
C ALA A 248 -18.77 21.94 19.21
N SER A 249 -18.16 21.37 20.25
CA SER A 249 -18.62 21.52 21.62
C SER A 249 -18.18 22.87 22.22
N PRO A 250 -19.10 23.79 22.57
CA PRO A 250 -18.75 25.16 22.99
C PRO A 250 -18.10 25.28 24.38
N ASN A 251 -17.85 24.17 25.08
CA ASN A 251 -17.46 24.19 26.48
C ASN A 251 -16.18 23.38 26.73
N ARG A 252 -15.03 24.03 26.49
CA ARG A 252 -13.81 23.72 27.25
C ARG A 252 -13.26 25.02 27.84
N SER A 253 -13.59 25.24 29.12
CA SER A 253 -12.85 26.14 29.98
C SER A 253 -11.35 25.82 29.93
N PRO A 254 -10.45 26.82 29.95
CA PRO A 254 -9.02 26.59 29.94
C PRO A 254 -8.59 26.01 31.30
N HIS A 255 -8.58 24.68 31.42
CA HIS A 255 -8.02 24.03 32.61
C HIS A 255 -6.49 24.19 32.62
N HIS A 256 -6.04 24.72 33.75
CA HIS A 256 -4.66 25.02 34.17
C HIS A 256 -3.53 24.22 33.50
N ALA A 257 -2.57 24.98 32.97
CA ALA A 257 -1.22 24.49 32.75
C ALA A 257 -0.63 23.95 34.08
N PRO A 258 0.02 22.76 34.09
CA PRO A 258 0.66 22.27 35.29
C PRO A 258 1.88 23.16 35.62
N ARG A 259 1.85 23.79 36.80
CA ARG A 259 3.03 24.45 37.39
C ARG A 259 4.09 23.38 37.64
N ARG A 260 5.29 23.59 37.10
CA ARG A 260 6.49 22.82 37.48
C ARG A 260 6.84 23.20 38.91
N HIS A 261 6.64 22.29 39.85
CA HIS A 261 7.32 22.37 41.14
C HIS A 261 8.77 21.93 40.94
N THR A 262 9.68 22.89 41.03
CA THR A 262 11.10 22.64 41.30
C THR A 262 11.27 22.76 42.81
N ASP A 263 11.26 21.63 43.52
CA ASP A 263 11.68 21.63 44.93
C ASP A 263 13.16 21.32 45.03
N PHE A 264 13.83 22.26 45.68
CA PHE A 264 15.25 22.37 45.92
C PHE A 264 15.40 22.40 47.43
N THR A 265 15.81 21.30 48.07
CA THR A 265 16.27 21.34 49.46
C THR A 265 17.36 20.30 49.71
N GLN A 266 18.40 20.79 50.38
CA GLN A 266 19.68 20.17 50.71
C GLN A 266 19.61 19.18 51.88
N ASP A 267 20.60 18.27 51.88
CA ASP A 267 21.38 17.69 52.98
C ASP A 267 20.69 17.14 54.24
N HIS A 268 21.03 15.88 54.57
CA HIS A 268 21.77 15.56 55.81
C HIS A 268 22.46 14.19 55.72
N ARG A 269 23.72 14.16 56.19
CA ARG A 269 24.62 12.99 56.34
C ARG A 269 24.22 12.12 57.54
N THR A 270 24.52 10.81 57.51
CA THR A 270 25.32 10.08 58.53
C THR A 270 25.67 8.64 58.09
N ALA A 271 26.83 8.15 58.58
CA ALA A 271 27.58 6.89 58.34
C ALA A 271 26.78 5.58 58.54
N GLY A 272 27.00 4.44 57.84
CA GLY A 272 28.17 3.52 57.76
C GLY A 272 27.94 2.27 58.67
N PRO A 273 28.61 1.09 58.54
CA PRO A 273 29.53 0.58 57.51
C PRO A 273 29.40 -0.94 57.11
N SER A 274 30.18 -1.33 56.10
CA SER A 274 30.78 -2.68 55.81
C SER A 274 29.85 -3.78 55.25
N ARG A 275 30.21 -4.61 54.27
CA ARG A 275 31.48 -5.34 54.04
C ARG A 275 31.53 -5.90 52.60
N ARG A 276 32.75 -5.90 52.01
CA ARG A 276 33.41 -6.93 51.14
C ARG A 276 32.67 -7.44 49.88
N GLU A 277 33.28 -7.73 48.73
CA GLU A 277 34.68 -7.90 48.32
C GLU A 277 34.72 -7.87 46.77
N SER A 278 35.62 -7.07 46.17
CA SER A 278 36.73 -7.52 45.30
C SER A 278 36.42 -7.64 43.80
N ARG A 279 36.95 -6.71 42.97
CA ARG A 279 38.17 -6.84 42.12
C ARG A 279 37.78 -7.26 40.68
N GLY A 280 38.28 -6.70 39.58
CA GLY A 280 39.27 -5.67 39.29
C GLY A 280 38.79 -4.84 38.07
N GLY A 281 39.27 -3.63 37.81
CA GLY A 281 40.62 -3.27 37.36
C GLY A 281 40.44 -2.50 36.04
N ARG A 282 40.46 -1.16 36.09
CA ARG A 282 41.52 -0.27 35.57
C ARG A 282 41.71 -0.36 34.05
N SER A 283 41.79 0.72 33.27
CA SER A 283 42.05 2.13 33.58
C SER A 283 42.06 2.97 32.29
N GLY A 284 41.73 4.26 32.44
CA GLY A 284 42.21 5.36 31.59
C GLY A 284 41.23 5.79 30.49
N GLY A 285 40.74 7.03 30.38
CA GLY A 285 41.10 8.26 31.05
C GLY A 285 41.27 9.40 30.03
N ARG A 286 40.44 10.44 30.20
CA ARG A 286 40.58 11.84 29.74
C ARG A 286 40.14 12.19 28.31
N GLY A 287 39.43 13.31 28.23
CA GLY A 287 39.28 14.11 27.01
C GLY A 287 37.91 14.76 26.83
N ARG A 288 37.54 15.75 27.67
CA ARG A 288 36.49 16.71 27.32
C ARG A 288 37.07 17.73 26.34
N THR A 289 36.37 18.05 25.26
CA THR A 289 36.25 19.43 24.78
C THR A 289 34.93 19.65 24.06
N CYS A 290 34.31 20.76 24.43
CA CYS A 290 33.08 21.32 23.88
C CYS A 290 33.48 22.30 22.76
N GLY A 291 32.84 22.23 21.60
CA GLY A 291 33.07 23.15 20.49
C GLY A 291 31.75 23.56 19.85
N ARG A 292 31.16 24.66 20.35
CA ARG A 292 30.18 25.47 19.61
C ARG A 292 30.90 26.13 18.43
N LEU A 293 30.24 26.23 17.27
CA LEU A 293 30.31 27.43 16.42
C LEU A 293 29.03 27.53 15.58
N ARG A 294 28.36 28.67 15.76
CA ARG A 294 27.23 29.18 14.96
C ARG A 294 27.80 29.76 13.66
N HIS A 295 27.05 29.72 12.55
CA HIS A 295 26.85 30.87 11.66
C HIS A 295 25.78 30.58 10.58
N ARG A 296 24.70 31.35 10.63
CA ARG A 296 23.89 31.89 9.50
C ARG A 296 24.09 33.44 9.58
N PRO A 297 23.75 34.31 8.60
CA PRO A 297 22.67 34.17 7.59
C PRO A 297 22.97 34.79 6.20
N GLY A 298 21.99 34.74 5.29
CA GLY A 298 21.98 35.52 4.05
C GLY A 298 20.62 35.44 3.36
N SER A 299 19.78 36.46 3.61
CA SER A 299 18.45 36.68 3.01
C SER A 299 18.55 37.61 1.79
N LEU A 300 17.75 37.38 0.76
CA LEU A 300 17.36 38.43 -0.19
C LEU A 300 15.93 38.19 -0.71
N LEU A 301 15.08 39.19 -0.44
CA LEU A 301 13.69 39.38 -0.85
C LEU A 301 13.66 40.40 -1.99
N ARG A 302 12.80 40.20 -2.99
CA ARG A 302 11.94 41.22 -3.70
C ARG A 302 11.21 40.50 -4.85
N ARG A 303 9.88 40.34 -4.78
CA ARG A 303 8.74 41.25 -5.11
C ARG A 303 8.31 41.20 -6.59
N LEU A 304 7.11 40.64 -6.79
CA LEU A 304 5.96 41.10 -7.58
C LEU A 304 6.13 41.58 -9.04
N SER A 305 5.40 40.95 -9.96
CA SER A 305 4.54 41.64 -10.94
C SER A 305 3.46 40.71 -11.49
N CYS A 306 2.26 41.26 -11.66
CA CYS A 306 1.07 40.63 -12.25
C CYS A 306 0.89 41.07 -13.71
N ALA A 307 0.26 40.18 -14.50
CA ALA A 307 -0.59 40.40 -15.69
C ALA A 307 0.10 40.78 -17.03
N PRO A 308 -0.56 40.62 -18.22
CA PRO A 308 -1.95 40.20 -18.47
C PRO A 308 -2.16 39.10 -19.54
N ALA A 309 -3.44 38.75 -19.69
CA ALA A 309 -4.02 37.86 -20.68
C ALA A 309 -3.87 38.34 -22.13
N ALA A 310 -3.72 37.40 -23.07
CA ALA A 310 -3.93 37.63 -24.49
C ALA A 310 -5.08 36.74 -25.01
N ARG A 311 -6.16 37.39 -25.43
CA ARG A 311 -7.18 36.87 -26.35
C ARG A 311 -6.80 37.33 -27.76
N LEU A 312 -6.96 36.44 -28.74
CA LEU A 312 -7.28 36.66 -30.16
C LEU A 312 -7.89 35.29 -30.58
N ARG A 313 -9.19 35.09 -30.89
CA ARG A 313 -10.00 35.55 -32.05
C ARG A 313 -9.15 35.55 -33.31
N THR A 314 -9.42 34.75 -34.34
CA THR A 314 -10.66 34.32 -34.99
C THR A 314 -10.52 32.93 -35.56
#